data_AF-A0A497R8E8-F1
#
_entry.id   AF-A0A497R8E8-F1
#
_cell.length_a   1.000
_cell.length_b   1.000
_cell.length_c   1.000
_cell.angle_alpha   90.00
_cell.angle_beta   90.00
_cell.angle_gamma   90.00
#
_symmetry.space_group_name_H-M   'P 1'
#
loop_
_entity.id
_entity.type
_entity.pdbx_description
1 polymer ?
#
loop_
_entity_poly.entity_id
_entity_poly.type
_entity_poly.pdbx_seq_one_letter_code
_entity_poly.pdbx_strand_id
1 'polypeptide(L)'
;MNVKALEFPPQTFDVVLAIQNGISAFKVAPEIVIQESLRVTKYKGKVLLSSYSEKIWEARLEWFLQQAKAGLLGEIDLEKTGNGAIIGKDDFRATTFSREDFQQLVNKLGLEAIIEEVDNSSIFCVITVNHTH
;
A
#
# COMPACT_ATOMS: atom_id res chain seq x y z
N MET A 1 15.06 -4.98 -2.10
CA MET A 1 14.79 -4.32 -0.80
C MET A 1 13.83 -5.20 -0.01
N ASN A 2 14.15 -5.53 1.25
CA ASN A 2 13.26 -6.30 2.11
C ASN A 2 12.52 -5.35 3.06
N VAL A 3 11.23 -5.09 2.80
CA VAL A 3 10.46 -4.16 3.63
C VAL A 3 10.25 -4.64 5.07
N LYS A 4 10.46 -5.95 5.35
CA LYS A 4 10.39 -6.49 6.72
C LYS A 4 11.60 -6.13 7.57
N ALA A 5 12.70 -5.74 6.93
CA ALA A 5 13.96 -5.46 7.59
C ALA A 5 14.74 -4.48 6.70
N LEU A 6 14.37 -3.20 6.79
CA LEU A 6 15.12 -2.16 6.13
C LEU A 6 16.48 -2.00 6.81
N GLU A 7 17.57 -2.04 6.04
CA GLU A 7 18.95 -1.93 6.54
C GLU A 7 19.32 -0.49 7.00
N PHE A 8 18.32 0.36 7.20
CA PHE A 8 18.48 1.71 7.72
C PHE A 8 18.36 1.71 9.25
N PRO A 9 19.19 2.50 9.95
CA PRO A 9 19.02 2.74 11.37
C PRO A 9 17.62 3.30 11.69
N PRO A 10 17.11 3.09 12.92
CA PRO A 10 15.91 3.78 13.37
C PRO A 10 16.04 5.31 13.24
N GLN A 11 14.92 6.00 13.00
CA GLN A 11 14.86 7.46 12.98
C GLN A 11 15.85 8.13 11.99
N THR A 12 16.01 7.53 10.81
CA THR A 12 16.93 8.04 9.77
C THR A 12 16.28 9.11 8.90
N PHE A 13 15.00 8.93 8.54
CA PHE A 13 14.34 9.75 7.53
C PHE A 13 13.30 10.70 8.12
N ASP A 14 13.23 11.91 7.59
CA ASP A 14 12.16 12.86 7.94
C ASP A 14 10.83 12.45 7.31
N VAL A 15 10.87 11.79 6.15
CA VAL A 15 9.70 11.27 5.45
C VAL A 15 9.99 9.91 4.81
N VAL A 16 9.08 8.95 4.97
CA VAL A 16 9.07 7.67 4.26
C VAL A 16 7.81 7.58 3.40
N LEU A 17 7.96 7.19 2.14
CA LEU A 17 6.84 7.06 1.20
C LEU A 17 6.79 5.67 0.56
N ALA A 18 5.60 5.07 0.52
CA ALA A 18 5.29 3.90 -0.30
C ALA A 18 4.17 4.25 -1.29
N ILE A 19 4.57 4.62 -2.50
CA ILE A 19 3.66 5.03 -3.58
C ILE A 19 3.19 3.84 -4.44
N GLN A 20 2.19 4.06 -5.31
CA GLN A 20 1.71 3.08 -6.30
C GLN A 20 1.26 1.75 -5.66
N ASN A 21 0.36 1.83 -4.67
CA ASN A 21 -0.13 0.65 -3.94
C ASN A 21 0.96 -0.08 -3.12
N GLY A 22 1.95 0.67 -2.65
CA GLY A 22 3.08 0.13 -1.89
C GLY A 22 2.67 -0.66 -0.65
N ILE A 23 1.53 -0.34 -0.03
CA ILE A 23 1.04 -1.05 1.17
C ILE A 23 0.84 -2.56 0.94
N SER A 24 0.53 -3.00 -0.28
CA SER A 24 0.31 -4.42 -0.61
C SER A 24 1.32 -4.99 -1.61
N ALA A 25 2.07 -4.13 -2.31
CA ALA A 25 3.02 -4.55 -3.35
C ALA A 25 4.16 -5.46 -2.82
N PHE A 26 4.51 -5.34 -1.55
CA PHE A 26 5.66 -6.05 -0.97
C PHE A 26 5.41 -7.51 -0.61
N LYS A 27 4.18 -8.04 -0.77
CA LYS A 27 3.80 -9.41 -0.37
C LYS A 27 4.11 -9.72 1.11
N VAL A 28 3.94 -8.72 1.96
CA VAL A 28 4.05 -8.85 3.42
C VAL A 28 2.79 -8.32 4.08
N ALA A 29 2.58 -8.65 5.36
CA ALA A 29 1.47 -8.09 6.11
C ALA A 29 1.58 -6.55 6.17
N PRO A 30 0.51 -5.80 5.87
CA PRO A 30 0.50 -4.33 5.89
C PRO A 30 1.01 -3.72 7.20
N GLU A 31 0.74 -4.39 8.33
CA GLU A 31 1.22 -4.01 9.66
C GLU A 31 2.75 -3.95 9.72
N ILE A 32 3.43 -4.92 9.08
CA ILE A 32 4.89 -4.96 9.04
C ILE A 32 5.42 -3.79 8.20
N VAL A 33 4.76 -3.46 7.08
CA VAL A 33 5.14 -2.29 6.26
C VAL A 33 5.05 -1.00 7.07
N ILE A 34 3.94 -0.81 7.82
CA ILE A 34 3.75 0.35 8.68
C ILE A 34 4.81 0.39 9.77
N GLN A 35 5.00 -0.71 10.51
CA GLN A 35 5.95 -0.78 11.62
C GLN A 35 7.38 -0.47 11.19
N GLU A 36 7.85 -1.08 10.10
CA GLU A 36 9.21 -0.81 9.59
C GLU A 36 9.34 0.61 9.04
N SER A 37 8.30 1.15 8.40
CA SER A 37 8.29 2.54 7.94
C SER A 37 8.37 3.52 9.12
N LEU A 38 7.61 3.26 10.20
CA LEU A 38 7.65 4.06 11.42
C LEU A 38 9.02 3.98 12.09
N ARG A 39 9.61 2.79 12.20
CA ARG A 39 10.92 2.57 12.84
C ARG A 39 12.01 3.45 12.22
N VAL A 40 12.09 3.49 10.89
CA VAL A 40 13.13 4.25 10.19
C VAL A 40 12.79 5.75 10.04
N THR A 41 11.59 6.17 10.43
CA THR A 41 11.15 7.57 10.37
C THR A 41 11.44 8.28 11.69
N LYS A 42 11.95 9.51 11.63
CA LYS A 42 12.25 10.35 12.80
C LYS A 42 11.00 10.70 13.59
N TYR A 43 11.17 11.03 14.87
CA TYR A 43 10.13 11.70 15.66
C TYR A 43 9.62 12.95 14.94
N LYS A 44 8.29 13.12 14.89
CA LYS A 44 7.57 14.14 14.10
C LYS A 44 7.74 14.06 12.58
N GLY A 45 8.48 13.06 12.08
CA GLY A 45 8.50 12.72 10.66
C GLY A 45 7.19 12.12 10.19
N LYS A 46 7.08 11.89 8.87
CA LYS A 46 5.86 11.40 8.23
C LYS A 46 6.07 10.08 7.49
N VAL A 47 5.09 9.19 7.60
CA VAL A 47 4.96 8.01 6.76
C VAL A 47 3.75 8.19 5.84
N LEU A 48 3.95 8.08 4.53
CA LEU A 48 2.90 8.18 3.52
C LEU A 48 2.78 6.84 2.80
N LEU A 49 1.62 6.21 2.90
CA LEU A 49 1.31 4.96 2.23
C LEU A 49 0.18 5.21 1.26
N SER A 50 0.36 4.86 -0.02
CA SER A 50 -0.69 5.00 -1.02
C SER A 50 -1.29 3.66 -1.43
N SER A 51 -2.55 3.74 -1.81
CA SER A 51 -3.32 2.75 -2.54
C SER A 51 -4.05 3.44 -3.69
N TYR A 52 -4.70 2.68 -4.56
CA TYR A 52 -5.53 3.23 -5.63
C TYR A 52 -6.97 3.43 -5.17
N SER A 53 -7.59 4.52 -5.65
CA SER A 53 -9.03 4.76 -5.52
C SER A 53 -9.82 3.78 -6.39
N GLU A 54 -11.02 3.41 -5.94
CA GLU A 54 -11.96 2.61 -6.74
C GLU A 54 -12.37 3.32 -8.04
N LYS A 55 -12.28 4.65 -8.07
CA LYS A 55 -12.63 5.46 -9.24
C LYS A 55 -11.76 5.20 -10.48
N ILE A 56 -10.58 4.62 -10.29
CA ILE A 56 -9.68 4.23 -11.40
C ILE A 56 -9.65 2.72 -11.62
N TRP A 57 -10.62 1.97 -11.09
CA TRP A 57 -10.69 0.52 -11.19
C TRP A 57 -10.58 0.02 -12.63
N GLU A 58 -11.34 0.59 -13.55
CA GLU A 58 -11.35 0.17 -14.96
C GLU A 58 -9.97 0.35 -15.61
N ALA A 59 -9.36 1.53 -15.43
CA ALA A 59 -8.02 1.81 -15.94
C ALA A 59 -6.96 0.88 -15.33
N ARG A 60 -7.08 0.56 -14.03
CA ARG A 60 -6.20 -0.37 -13.34
C ARG A 60 -6.37 -1.81 -13.85
N LEU A 61 -7.60 -2.27 -14.05
CA LEU A 61 -7.89 -3.60 -14.60
C LEU A 61 -7.31 -3.72 -16.01
N GLU A 62 -7.55 -2.73 -16.85
CA GLU A 62 -7.01 -2.67 -18.22
C GLU A 62 -5.47 -2.73 -18.21
N TRP A 63 -4.83 -2.00 -17.31
CA TRP A 63 -3.37 -2.04 -17.14
C TRP A 63 -2.84 -3.44 -16.83
N PHE A 64 -3.52 -4.22 -15.97
CA PHE A 64 -3.13 -5.60 -15.67
C PHE A 64 -3.43 -6.57 -16.82
N LEU A 65 -4.55 -6.38 -17.53
CA LEU A 65 -4.88 -7.16 -18.72
C LEU A 65 -3.84 -6.97 -19.83
N GLN A 66 -3.37 -5.73 -20.06
CA GLN A 66 -2.32 -5.46 -21.04
C GLN A 66 -0.98 -6.08 -20.65
N GLN A 67 -0.62 -6.08 -19.37
CA GLN A 67 0.58 -6.77 -18.89
C GLN A 67 0.49 -8.30 -19.08
N ALA A 68 -0.66 -8.90 -18.78
CA ALA A 68 -0.88 -10.33 -19.01
C ALA A 68 -0.80 -10.68 -20.50
N LYS A 69 -1.42 -9.87 -21.38
CA LYS A 69 -1.34 -10.02 -22.83
C LYS A 69 0.09 -9.89 -23.37
N ALA A 70 0.91 -9.02 -22.77
CA ALA A 70 2.31 -8.87 -23.09
C ALA A 70 3.22 -9.98 -22.50
N GLY A 71 2.66 -10.94 -21.75
CA GLY A 71 3.40 -12.03 -21.12
C GLY A 71 4.22 -11.60 -19.89
N LEU A 72 3.96 -10.41 -19.34
CA LEU A 72 4.63 -9.90 -18.14
C LEU A 72 4.03 -10.44 -16.84
N LEU A 73 2.81 -10.96 -16.92
CA LEU A 73 2.05 -11.54 -15.82
C LEU A 73 1.30 -12.78 -16.31
N GLY A 74 0.98 -13.70 -15.40
CA GLY A 74 0.00 -14.74 -15.66
C GLY A 74 -1.37 -14.18 -16.08
N GLU A 75 -2.20 -15.04 -16.67
CA GLU A 75 -3.55 -14.66 -17.08
C GLU A 75 -4.39 -14.18 -15.88
N ILE A 76 -5.16 -13.10 -16.04
CA ILE A 76 -6.05 -12.60 -14.99
C ILE A 76 -7.29 -13.49 -14.89
N ASP A 77 -7.62 -13.88 -13.67
CA ASP A 77 -8.87 -14.55 -13.33
C ASP A 77 -9.97 -13.48 -13.16
N LEU A 78 -10.74 -13.24 -14.23
CA LEU A 78 -11.79 -12.24 -14.27
C LEU A 78 -12.99 -12.58 -13.35
N GLU A 79 -13.21 -13.85 -13.04
CA GLU A 79 -14.31 -14.26 -12.14
C GLU A 79 -13.98 -13.94 -10.68
N LYS A 80 -12.69 -14.02 -10.30
CA LYS A 80 -12.22 -13.70 -8.95
C LYS A 80 -11.75 -12.26 -8.78
N THR A 81 -11.55 -11.54 -9.87
CA THR A 81 -11.09 -10.14 -9.86
C THR A 81 -12.26 -9.19 -9.58
N GLY A 82 -12.10 -8.32 -8.60
CA GLY A 82 -13.14 -7.40 -8.13
C GLY A 82 -12.86 -6.87 -6.73
N ASN A 83 -13.68 -5.94 -6.26
CA ASN A 83 -13.59 -5.38 -4.90
C ASN A 83 -12.16 -4.96 -4.51
N GLY A 84 -11.46 -4.27 -5.41
CA GLY A 84 -10.09 -3.80 -5.19
C GLY A 84 -8.98 -4.84 -5.41
N ALA A 85 -9.30 -6.11 -5.67
CA ALA A 85 -8.33 -7.17 -5.88
C ALA A 85 -8.24 -7.61 -7.35
N ILE A 86 -7.04 -7.54 -7.92
CA ILE A 86 -6.70 -8.21 -9.19
C ILE A 86 -6.13 -9.58 -8.84
N ILE A 87 -6.72 -10.63 -9.40
CA ILE A 87 -6.36 -12.02 -9.13
C ILE A 87 -5.85 -12.66 -10.42
N GLY A 88 -4.66 -13.25 -10.38
CA GLY A 88 -4.17 -14.10 -11.47
C GLY A 88 -4.74 -15.51 -11.36
N LYS A 89 -4.69 -16.27 -12.46
CA LYS A 89 -4.92 -17.73 -12.44
C LYS A 89 -3.75 -18.50 -11.82
N ASP A 90 -2.62 -17.82 -11.62
CA ASP A 90 -1.49 -18.24 -10.80
C ASP A 90 -1.64 -17.70 -9.36
N ASP A 91 -0.53 -17.66 -8.60
CA ASP A 91 -0.53 -17.12 -7.23
C ASP A 91 -0.48 -15.57 -7.19
N PHE A 92 -0.68 -14.88 -8.32
CA PHE A 92 -0.67 -13.42 -8.35
C PHE A 92 -1.91 -12.83 -7.68
N ARG A 93 -1.66 -11.87 -6.79
CA ARG A 93 -2.71 -11.04 -6.19
C ARG A 93 -2.21 -9.63 -5.95
N ALA A 94 -2.98 -8.65 -6.41
CA ALA A 94 -2.75 -7.24 -6.10
C ALA A 94 -4.01 -6.61 -5.52
N THR A 95 -4.01 -6.38 -4.21
CA THR A 95 -5.14 -5.82 -3.45
C THR A 95 -4.91 -4.32 -3.19
N THR A 96 -5.95 -3.50 -3.38
CA THR A 96 -5.98 -2.11 -2.96
C THR A 96 -6.59 -1.98 -1.57
N PHE A 97 -6.19 -0.94 -0.86
CA PHE A 97 -6.78 -0.49 0.40
C PHE A 97 -7.70 0.71 0.12
N SER A 98 -8.94 0.60 0.59
CA SER A 98 -9.90 1.70 0.67
C SER A 98 -9.56 2.64 1.85
N ARG A 99 -10.34 3.72 1.98
CA ARG A 99 -10.25 4.62 3.15
C ARG A 99 -10.53 3.84 4.44
N GLU A 100 -11.54 3.00 4.42
CA GLU A 100 -11.99 2.19 5.55
C GLU A 100 -10.94 1.14 5.92
N ASP A 101 -10.31 0.50 4.93
CA ASP A 101 -9.23 -0.48 5.17
C ASP A 101 -8.04 0.18 5.87
N PHE A 102 -7.62 1.35 5.38
CA PHE A 102 -6.56 2.12 6.05
C PHE A 102 -6.96 2.53 7.47
N GLN A 103 -8.20 2.99 7.67
CA GLN A 103 -8.67 3.39 8.99
C GLN A 103 -8.65 2.22 9.98
N GLN A 104 -9.13 1.05 9.56
CA GLN A 104 -9.10 -0.16 10.38
C GLN A 104 -7.66 -0.57 10.72
N LEU A 105 -6.77 -0.51 9.73
CA LEU A 105 -5.37 -0.88 9.89
C LEU A 105 -4.64 0.04 10.89
N VAL A 106 -4.81 1.36 10.79
CA VAL A 106 -4.17 2.30 11.73
C VAL A 106 -4.77 2.19 13.14
N ASN A 107 -6.09 2.00 13.25
CA ASN A 107 -6.76 1.80 14.53
C ASN A 107 -6.27 0.52 15.23
N LYS A 108 -6.10 -0.58 14.48
CA LYS A 108 -5.55 -1.84 15.00
C LYS A 108 -4.14 -1.67 15.56
N LEU A 109 -3.36 -0.74 15.01
CA LEU A 109 -2.00 -0.43 15.44
C LEU A 109 -1.93 0.65 16.53
N GLY A 110 -3.08 1.22 16.96
CA GLY A 110 -3.12 2.31 17.92
C GLY A 110 -2.53 3.62 17.38
N LEU A 111 -2.60 3.84 16.07
CA LEU A 111 -2.03 5.00 15.39
C LEU A 111 -3.13 5.96 14.93
N GLU A 112 -2.78 7.25 14.89
CA GLU A 112 -3.58 8.28 14.24
C GLU A 112 -3.03 8.58 12.84
N ALA A 113 -3.92 8.68 11.86
CA ALA A 113 -3.56 8.98 10.49
C ALA A 113 -4.58 9.91 9.83
N ILE A 114 -4.10 10.72 8.90
CA ILE A 114 -4.94 11.45 7.94
C ILE A 114 -5.08 10.57 6.71
N ILE A 115 -6.32 10.29 6.29
CA ILE A 115 -6.60 9.52 5.09
C ILE A 115 -7.26 10.44 4.07
N GLU A 116 -6.62 10.61 2.92
CA GLU A 116 -7.03 11.56 1.88
C GLU A 116 -7.03 10.90 0.51
N GLU A 117 -8.01 11.27 -0.31
CA GLU A 117 -8.02 10.90 -1.72
C GLU A 117 -7.44 12.05 -2.55
N VAL A 118 -6.49 11.74 -3.43
CA VAL A 118 -5.80 12.71 -4.29
C VAL A 118 -6.16 12.42 -5.74
N ASP A 119 -6.59 13.47 -6.45
CA ASP A 119 -6.89 13.48 -7.88
C ASP A 119 -7.83 12.36 -8.36
N ASN A 120 -8.76 11.93 -7.49
CA ASN A 120 -9.66 10.81 -7.75
C ASN A 120 -8.95 9.49 -8.13
N SER A 121 -7.66 9.36 -7.83
CA SER A 121 -6.83 8.26 -8.33
C SER A 121 -6.18 7.45 -7.22
N SER A 122 -5.82 8.11 -6.12
CA SER A 122 -4.98 7.53 -5.09
C SER A 122 -5.55 7.85 -3.71
N ILE A 123 -5.49 6.89 -2.81
CA ILE A 123 -5.82 7.08 -1.40
C ILE A 123 -4.50 7.05 -0.64
N PHE A 124 -4.20 8.12 0.08
CA PHE A 124 -3.03 8.24 0.94
C PHE A 124 -3.42 8.10 2.40
N CYS A 125 -2.72 7.24 3.12
CA CYS A 125 -2.68 7.19 4.56
C CYS A 125 -1.39 7.89 5.05
N VAL A 126 -1.56 9.00 5.76
CA VAL A 126 -0.46 9.85 6.25
C VAL A 126 -0.40 9.74 7.78
N ILE A 127 0.66 9.12 8.28
CA ILE A 127 0.90 8.92 9.71
C ILE A 127 2.00 9.90 10.15
N THR A 128 1.77 10.61 11.25
CA THR A 128 2.83 11.41 11.90
C THR A 128 3.43 10.60 13.04
N VAL A 129 4.75 10.43 13.04
CA VAL A 129 5.44 9.64 14.08
C VAL A 129 5.43 10.42 15.39
N ASN A 130 4.62 9.96 16.35
CA ASN A 130 4.46 10.60 17.65
C ASN A 130 5.05 9.78 18.82
N HIS A 131 5.60 8.60 18.56
CA HIS A 131 6.21 7.74 19.57
C HIS A 131 7.69 7.50 19.24
N THR A 132 8.57 7.73 20.22
CA THR A 132 9.93 7.20 20.25
C THR A 132 9.87 5.84 20.94
N HIS A 133 10.07 4.76 20.19
CA HIS A 133 10.44 3.48 20.79
C HIS A 133 11.91 3.51 21.21
#